data_AF-A0A518XDR5-F1
#
_entry.id   AF-A0A518XDR5-F1
#
_cell.length_a   1.000
_cell.length_b   1.000
_cell.length_c   1.000
_cell.angle_alpha   90.00
_cell.angle_beta   90.00
_cell.angle_gamma   90.00
#
_symmetry.space_group_name_H-M   'P 1'
#
loop_
_entity.id
_entity.type
_entity.pdbx_description
1 polymer ?
#
loop_
_entity_poly.entity_id
_entity_poly.type
_entity_poly.pdbx_seq_one_letter_code
_entity_poly.pdbx_strand_id
1 'polypeptide(L)'
;MPIPHRRINPYLRVHLCFLAVFLFSAFLTAHEALELKNSYATRQQAQLAAVQQTLDSQFQESMDELNYYQKMLSYALTHPLDADYGRAALQRMQQLRQQPVWQLQLPNARSMPVNGVGDSWLARDPLLARDDARLEQELRAALEFSFIMQFGDETQDFHSRFWYLSRAGFFISSRPPQSAQALEQSYATMIRRPYFRDQNPANPQHARQRWTQAYQGGFGEGLMLTVSSPVISEGYWYGVLAMDFTQARIRALLMHARQNLPQGSLLLLDRRQQPVTGLTAPDDPVLTPAQQAQLAQQIRQQPAGVLRLGTRFASWSKLKNVDACLVNIQSLPQGLSQELGRVALFVLGSWGLFILLLVVAHQVMFRLVRRMDDLSARLAWRANYDGLTRLLNRSAFFEQFVALAARCQQQQQPIAVIQLDVDHFKKVNDTWGHHAGDQALMRVAAVIGHTLRRYDVAGRIGGEEFCIVLPETTLAEAVQVAERIRARLAAKTILVNASTTFSVTLSAGVSSSEEQGDYHAESLQAVADRRLYQAKSGGRNQVCAAD
;
A
#
# COMPACT_ATOMS: atom_id res chain seq x y z
N MET A 1 -16.03 -26.05 -42.87
CA MET A 1 -15.20 -24.83 -43.04
C MET A 1 -14.32 -24.65 -41.82
N PRO A 2 -12.98 -24.80 -41.92
CA PRO A 2 -12.11 -24.45 -40.80
C PRO A 2 -11.89 -22.93 -40.77
N ILE A 3 -12.13 -22.35 -39.60
CA ILE A 3 -11.94 -20.92 -39.30
C ILE A 3 -10.45 -20.59 -39.48
N PRO A 4 -10.07 -19.49 -40.16
CA PRO A 4 -8.67 -19.11 -40.30
C PRO A 4 -8.14 -18.72 -38.91
N HIS A 5 -7.36 -19.60 -38.29
CA HIS A 5 -6.56 -19.25 -37.13
C HIS A 5 -5.58 -18.14 -37.54
N ARG A 6 -5.96 -16.88 -37.28
CA ARG A 6 -5.01 -15.76 -37.26
C ARG A 6 -3.88 -16.17 -36.30
N ARG A 7 -2.73 -16.56 -36.84
CA ARG A 7 -1.52 -16.81 -36.06
C ARG A 7 -1.12 -15.48 -35.42
N ILE A 8 -1.62 -15.26 -34.20
CA ILE A 8 -1.22 -14.14 -33.36
C ILE A 8 0.31 -14.20 -33.27
N ASN A 9 0.95 -13.09 -33.62
CA ASN A 9 2.39 -12.93 -33.61
C ASN A 9 2.97 -13.46 -32.26
N PRO A 10 3.94 -14.40 -32.27
CA PRO A 10 4.50 -14.99 -31.06
C PRO A 10 5.01 -13.92 -30.08
N TYR A 11 5.51 -12.79 -30.58
CA TYR A 11 5.93 -11.65 -29.75
C TYR A 11 4.77 -11.04 -28.95
N LEU A 12 3.59 -10.88 -29.58
CA LEU A 12 2.42 -10.31 -28.93
C LEU A 12 1.91 -11.20 -27.79
N ARG A 13 2.00 -12.53 -27.95
CA ARG A 13 1.60 -13.48 -26.88
C ARG A 13 2.47 -13.32 -25.64
N VAL A 14 3.79 -13.18 -25.82
CA VAL A 14 4.73 -12.96 -24.71
C VAL A 14 4.40 -11.64 -24.01
N HIS A 15 4.20 -10.54 -24.74
CA HIS A 15 3.83 -9.26 -24.11
C HIS A 15 2.49 -9.35 -23.35
N LEU A 16 1.46 -9.97 -23.92
CA LEU A 16 0.15 -10.08 -23.29
C LEU A 16 0.17 -10.93 -22.01
N CYS A 17 0.88 -12.07 -22.01
CA CYS A 17 1.00 -12.90 -20.82
C CYS A 17 1.69 -12.15 -19.67
N PHE A 18 2.82 -11.48 -19.94
CA PHE A 18 3.55 -10.74 -18.91
C PHE A 18 2.76 -9.51 -18.41
N LEU A 19 2.01 -8.84 -19.30
CA LEU A 19 1.12 -7.74 -18.92
C LEU A 19 -0.01 -8.22 -18.00
N ALA A 20 -0.62 -9.38 -18.29
CA ALA A 20 -1.67 -9.95 -17.46
C ALA A 20 -1.17 -10.28 -16.05
N VAL A 21 0.01 -10.90 -15.93
CA VAL A 21 0.63 -11.20 -14.62
C VAL A 21 0.97 -9.92 -13.86
N PHE A 22 1.49 -8.89 -14.55
CA PHE A 22 1.77 -7.59 -13.95
C PHE A 22 0.50 -6.93 -13.40
N LEU A 23 -0.59 -6.88 -14.18
CA LEU A 23 -1.85 -6.30 -13.76
C LEU A 23 -2.46 -7.04 -12.56
N PHE A 24 -2.43 -8.37 -12.57
CA PHE A 24 -2.95 -9.19 -11.47
C PHE A 24 -2.13 -8.99 -10.19
N SER A 25 -0.80 -8.94 -10.30
CA SER A 25 0.09 -8.64 -9.18
C SER A 25 -0.13 -7.23 -8.63
N ALA A 26 -0.26 -6.22 -9.50
CA ALA A 26 -0.54 -4.84 -9.08
C ALA A 26 -1.89 -4.72 -8.35
N PHE A 27 -2.91 -5.43 -8.83
CA PHE A 27 -4.23 -5.46 -8.19
C PHE A 27 -4.16 -6.10 -6.79
N LEU A 28 -3.49 -7.26 -6.66
CA LEU A 28 -3.32 -7.94 -5.38
C LEU A 28 -2.58 -7.06 -4.36
N THR A 29 -1.48 -6.43 -4.75
CA THR A 29 -0.70 -5.55 -3.87
C THR A 29 -1.47 -4.29 -3.47
N ALA A 30 -2.27 -3.72 -4.38
CA ALA A 30 -3.16 -2.62 -4.04
C ALA A 30 -4.22 -3.07 -3.01
N HIS A 31 -4.80 -4.25 -3.18
CA HIS A 31 -5.77 -4.81 -2.24
C HIS A 31 -5.16 -5.02 -0.84
N GLU A 32 -4.00 -5.69 -0.75
CA GLU A 32 -3.28 -5.89 0.52
C GLU A 32 -2.89 -4.55 1.18
N ALA A 33 -2.48 -3.55 0.40
CA ALA A 33 -2.16 -2.23 0.94
C ALA A 33 -3.38 -1.52 1.54
N LEU A 34 -4.57 -1.66 0.94
CA LEU A 34 -5.81 -1.15 1.50
C LEU A 34 -6.20 -1.88 2.79
N GLU A 35 -6.02 -3.20 2.84
CA GLU A 35 -6.31 -4.01 4.03
C GLU A 35 -5.36 -3.71 5.19
N LEU A 36 -4.06 -3.53 4.90
CA LEU A 36 -3.06 -3.07 5.87
C LEU A 36 -3.41 -1.71 6.45
N LYS A 37 -3.87 -0.76 5.62
CA LYS A 37 -4.31 0.56 6.08
C LYS A 37 -5.50 0.46 7.04
N ASN A 38 -6.52 -0.35 6.71
CA ASN A 38 -7.69 -0.53 7.57
C ASN A 38 -7.30 -1.22 8.88
N SER A 39 -6.48 -2.27 8.82
CA SER A 39 -5.96 -2.99 9.98
C SER A 39 -5.16 -2.07 10.91
N TYR A 40 -4.37 -1.15 10.35
CA TYR A 40 -3.63 -0.15 11.13
C TYR A 40 -4.58 0.78 11.91
N ALA A 41 -5.61 1.32 11.26
CA ALA A 41 -6.59 2.20 11.90
C ALA A 41 -7.34 1.48 13.04
N THR A 42 -7.78 0.24 12.81
CA THR A 42 -8.47 -0.57 13.82
C THR A 42 -7.56 -0.86 15.02
N ARG A 43 -6.29 -1.20 14.80
CA ARG A 43 -5.34 -1.42 15.90
C ARG A 43 -5.08 -0.15 16.71
N GLN A 44 -4.95 1.01 16.06
CA GLN A 44 -4.80 2.28 16.77
C GLN A 44 -6.00 2.58 17.67
N GLN A 45 -7.23 2.34 17.17
CA GLN A 45 -8.44 2.51 17.98
C GLN A 45 -8.48 1.54 19.15
N ALA A 46 -8.13 0.26 18.94
CA ALA A 46 -8.11 -0.74 20.00
C ALA A 46 -7.10 -0.39 21.12
N GLN A 47 -5.89 0.07 20.77
CA GLN A 47 -4.91 0.54 21.74
C GLN A 47 -5.40 1.75 22.52
N LEU A 48 -6.04 2.71 21.85
CA LEU A 48 -6.58 3.89 22.51
C LEU A 48 -7.76 3.55 23.44
N ALA A 49 -8.60 2.60 23.03
CA ALA A 49 -9.72 2.10 23.83
C ALA A 49 -9.25 1.42 25.12
N ALA A 50 -8.15 0.67 25.08
CA ALA A 50 -7.56 0.07 26.29
C ALA A 50 -7.11 1.15 27.30
N VAL A 51 -6.43 2.20 26.84
CA VAL A 51 -6.00 3.32 27.71
C VAL A 51 -7.22 4.09 28.25
N GLN A 52 -8.22 4.32 27.41
CA GLN A 52 -9.48 4.95 27.80
C GLN A 52 -10.20 4.12 28.87
N GLN A 53 -10.25 2.79 28.73
CA GLN A 53 -10.85 1.89 29.72
C GLN A 53 -10.13 1.96 31.07
N THR A 54 -8.79 1.96 31.08
CA THR A 54 -8.02 2.09 32.32
C THR A 54 -8.28 3.43 33.01
N LEU A 55 -8.29 4.54 32.25
CA LEU A 55 -8.61 5.87 32.78
C LEU A 55 -10.05 5.93 33.33
N ASP A 56 -11.03 5.48 32.55
CA ASP A 56 -12.43 5.51 32.95
C ASP A 56 -12.67 4.67 34.21
N SER A 57 -11.99 3.52 34.34
CA SER A 57 -12.08 2.67 35.53
C SER A 57 -11.56 3.39 36.78
N GLN A 58 -10.41 4.07 36.67
CA GLN A 58 -9.82 4.80 37.81
C GLN A 58 -10.65 6.04 38.18
N PHE A 59 -11.19 6.77 37.19
CA PHE A 59 -12.13 7.85 37.46
C PHE A 59 -13.44 7.33 38.08
N GLN A 60 -13.96 6.20 37.63
CA GLN A 60 -15.16 5.58 38.19
C GLN A 60 -14.96 5.18 39.65
N GLU A 61 -13.84 4.53 39.96
CA GLU A 61 -13.47 4.12 41.31
C GLU A 61 -13.43 5.33 42.26
N SER A 62 -12.74 6.42 41.88
CA SER A 62 -12.75 7.66 42.67
C SER A 62 -14.13 8.32 42.76
N MET A 63 -14.96 8.24 41.71
CA MET A 63 -16.33 8.76 41.76
C MET A 63 -17.24 7.94 42.68
N ASP A 64 -17.03 6.63 42.76
CA ASP A 64 -17.75 5.73 43.66
C ASP A 64 -17.32 5.95 45.11
N GLU A 65 -16.03 6.17 45.35
CA GLU A 65 -15.52 6.64 46.65
C GLU A 65 -16.13 7.98 47.06
N LEU A 66 -16.17 8.98 46.16
CA LEU A 66 -16.80 10.27 46.45
C LEU A 66 -18.28 10.10 46.84
N ASN A 67 -19.01 9.25 46.13
CA ASN A 67 -20.40 8.94 46.45
C ASN A 67 -20.55 8.25 47.79
N TYR A 68 -19.66 7.32 48.11
CA TYR A 68 -19.62 6.64 49.40
C TYR A 68 -19.37 7.63 50.54
N TYR A 69 -18.37 8.49 50.40
CA TYR A 69 -18.06 9.55 51.35
C TYR A 69 -19.20 10.56 51.52
N GLN A 70 -19.85 10.97 50.43
CA GLN A 70 -21.01 11.86 50.49
C GLN A 70 -22.15 11.22 51.30
N LYS A 71 -22.44 9.93 51.08
CA LYS A 71 -23.46 9.19 51.83
C LYS A 71 -23.10 9.10 53.30
N MET A 72 -21.84 8.81 53.64
CA MET A 72 -21.39 8.75 55.03
C MET A 72 -21.51 10.10 55.73
N LEU A 73 -21.07 11.19 55.09
CA LEU A 73 -21.21 12.52 55.67
C LEU A 73 -22.69 12.91 55.84
N SER A 74 -23.53 12.60 54.86
CA SER A 74 -24.98 12.82 54.96
C SER A 74 -25.62 12.00 56.08
N TYR A 75 -25.15 10.76 56.27
CA TYR A 75 -25.58 9.91 57.37
C TYR A 75 -25.15 10.47 58.73
N ALA A 76 -23.87 10.86 58.88
CA ALA A 76 -23.31 11.46 60.09
C ALA A 76 -24.01 12.78 60.47
N LEU A 77 -24.47 13.55 59.48
CA LEU A 77 -25.34 14.70 59.74
C LEU A 77 -26.61 14.24 60.46
N THR A 78 -27.32 13.25 59.95
CA THR A 78 -28.59 12.77 60.55
C THR A 78 -28.45 11.89 61.80
N HIS A 79 -27.30 11.22 62.01
CA HIS A 79 -27.08 10.21 63.05
C HIS A 79 -25.70 10.38 63.73
N PRO A 80 -25.51 11.36 64.64
CA PRO A 80 -24.23 11.64 65.27
C PRO A 80 -23.80 10.54 66.28
N LEU A 81 -22.51 10.21 66.32
CA LEU A 81 -21.97 9.03 67.03
C LEU A 81 -21.49 9.30 68.48
N ASP A 82 -21.23 10.55 68.90
CA ASP A 82 -20.93 10.89 70.31
C ASP A 82 -21.15 12.40 70.63
N ALA A 83 -21.75 12.71 71.78
CA ALA A 83 -22.13 14.07 72.16
C ALA A 83 -21.02 14.88 72.85
N ASP A 84 -20.02 14.22 73.45
CA ASP A 84 -19.07 14.90 74.34
C ASP A 84 -17.91 15.55 73.59
N TYR A 85 -17.27 14.83 72.65
CA TYR A 85 -16.23 15.40 71.78
C TYR A 85 -16.77 16.54 70.90
N GLY A 86 -18.00 16.38 70.41
CA GLY A 86 -18.69 17.38 69.60
C GLY A 86 -18.95 18.70 70.35
N ARG A 87 -19.38 18.63 71.62
CA ARG A 87 -19.61 19.82 72.45
C ARG A 87 -18.31 20.56 72.76
N ALA A 88 -17.25 19.85 73.11
CA ALA A 88 -15.95 20.46 73.39
C ALA A 88 -15.35 21.14 72.15
N ALA A 89 -15.46 20.48 71.00
CA ALA A 89 -15.02 21.03 69.72
C ALA A 89 -15.81 22.29 69.32
N LEU A 90 -17.12 22.29 69.52
CA LEU A 90 -17.99 23.46 69.26
C LEU A 90 -17.61 24.65 70.15
N GLN A 91 -17.43 24.43 71.46
CA GLN A 91 -17.00 25.48 72.38
C GLN A 91 -15.65 26.08 71.98
N ARG A 92 -14.70 25.22 71.55
CA ARG A 92 -13.39 25.68 71.08
C ARG A 92 -13.50 26.48 69.77
N MET A 93 -14.33 26.02 68.83
CA MET A 93 -14.59 26.73 67.57
C MET A 93 -15.25 28.10 67.81
N GLN A 94 -16.19 28.21 68.77
CA GLN A 94 -16.81 29.48 69.15
C GLN A 94 -15.81 30.50 69.71
N GLN A 95 -14.76 30.05 70.41
CA GLN A 95 -13.67 30.94 70.85
C GLN A 95 -12.78 31.37 69.67
N LEU A 96 -12.50 30.44 68.76
CA LEU A 96 -11.59 30.65 67.63
C LEU A 96 -12.22 31.45 66.48
N ARG A 97 -13.55 31.46 66.32
CA ARG A 97 -14.24 32.14 65.20
C ARG A 97 -14.08 33.66 65.16
N GLN A 98 -13.57 34.27 66.24
CA GLN A 98 -13.21 35.69 66.30
C GLN A 98 -11.90 36.00 65.56
N GLN A 99 -11.06 34.98 65.34
CA GLN A 99 -9.83 35.11 64.58
C GLN A 99 -10.13 35.11 63.07
N PRO A 100 -9.32 35.77 62.23
CA PRO A 100 -9.54 35.82 60.78
C PRO A 100 -9.53 34.42 60.16
N VAL A 101 -8.65 33.55 60.65
CA VAL A 101 -8.56 32.12 60.33
C VAL A 101 -8.31 31.33 61.60
N TRP A 102 -8.75 30.08 61.62
CA TRP A 102 -8.57 29.18 62.75
C TRP A 102 -8.42 27.73 62.29
N GLN A 103 -7.76 26.92 63.12
CA GLN A 103 -7.61 25.49 62.91
C GLN A 103 -7.96 24.77 64.23
N LEU A 104 -8.74 23.72 64.11
CA LEU A 104 -9.21 22.89 65.21
C LEU A 104 -8.82 21.45 64.94
N GLN A 105 -7.94 20.89 65.78
CA GLN A 105 -7.56 19.49 65.73
C GLN A 105 -7.94 18.81 67.05
N LEU A 106 -8.51 17.61 66.99
CA LEU A 106 -8.83 16.86 68.21
C LEU A 106 -7.53 16.31 68.82
N PRO A 107 -7.49 16.05 70.14
CA PRO A 107 -6.32 15.50 70.82
C PRO A 107 -5.87 14.13 70.32
N ASN A 108 -6.68 13.48 69.48
CA ASN A 108 -6.36 12.22 68.84
C ASN A 108 -5.55 12.45 67.55
N ALA A 109 -4.34 11.90 67.49
CA ALA A 109 -3.41 12.01 66.36
C ALA A 109 -3.98 11.49 65.02
N ARG A 110 -5.12 10.78 65.05
CA ARG A 110 -5.81 10.19 63.91
C ARG A 110 -6.90 11.08 63.28
N SER A 111 -7.09 12.32 63.75
CA SER A 111 -8.07 13.25 63.16
C SER A 111 -7.41 14.26 62.22
N MET A 112 -8.02 14.47 61.05
CA MET A 112 -7.65 15.59 60.18
C MET A 112 -8.12 16.91 60.81
N PRO A 113 -7.31 18.00 60.75
CA PRO A 113 -7.70 19.26 61.33
C PRO A 113 -8.85 19.90 60.55
N VAL A 114 -9.83 20.45 61.28
CA VAL A 114 -10.88 21.31 60.73
C VAL A 114 -10.33 22.73 60.61
N ASN A 115 -10.34 23.27 59.41
CA ASN A 115 -9.78 24.56 59.09
C ASN A 115 -10.92 25.53 58.81
N GLY A 116 -10.88 26.75 59.31
CA GLY A 116 -11.96 27.69 59.05
C GLY A 116 -11.57 29.15 59.11
N VAL A 117 -12.54 29.96 58.74
CA VAL A 117 -12.47 31.42 58.69
C VAL A 117 -13.41 32.04 59.72
N GLY A 118 -13.07 33.25 60.15
CA GLY A 118 -13.87 34.01 61.11
C GLY A 118 -15.17 34.58 60.52
N ASP A 119 -16.02 35.11 61.40
CA ASP A 119 -17.33 35.68 61.04
C ASP A 119 -17.22 36.86 60.07
N SER A 120 -16.19 37.70 60.21
CA SER A 120 -15.91 38.82 59.30
C SER A 120 -15.63 38.38 57.87
N TRP A 121 -15.19 37.14 57.67
CA TRP A 121 -14.90 36.59 56.36
C TRP A 121 -16.17 36.10 55.66
N LEU A 122 -17.07 35.45 56.40
CA LEU A 122 -18.35 34.95 55.91
C LEU A 122 -19.21 36.06 55.29
N ALA A 123 -19.19 37.25 55.89
CA ALA A 123 -19.93 38.42 55.40
C ALA A 123 -19.52 38.89 53.98
N ARG A 124 -18.43 38.37 53.42
CA ARG A 124 -17.91 38.75 52.10
C ARG A 124 -18.60 38.04 50.93
N ASP A 125 -19.29 36.92 51.15
CA ASP A 125 -19.95 36.16 50.08
C ASP A 125 -21.32 35.63 50.51
N PRO A 126 -22.42 35.98 49.82
CA PRO A 126 -23.78 35.59 50.20
C PRO A 126 -24.07 34.08 50.09
N LEU A 127 -23.23 33.30 49.39
CA LEU A 127 -23.36 31.85 49.37
C LEU A 127 -22.96 31.21 50.70
N LEU A 128 -22.21 31.93 51.53
CA LEU A 128 -21.75 31.47 52.82
C LEU A 128 -22.70 31.92 53.92
N ALA A 129 -23.05 30.98 54.77
CA ALA A 129 -23.97 31.22 55.87
C ALA A 129 -23.65 30.23 56.98
N ARG A 130 -23.55 30.76 58.21
CA ARG A 130 -23.43 29.97 59.42
C ARG A 130 -24.78 29.95 60.10
N ASP A 131 -25.44 28.80 60.05
CA ASP A 131 -26.72 28.57 60.71
C ASP A 131 -26.46 27.93 62.08
N ASP A 132 -26.58 28.70 63.15
CA ASP A 132 -26.27 28.25 64.51
C ASP A 132 -27.11 27.04 64.94
N ALA A 133 -28.32 26.86 64.39
CA ALA A 133 -29.17 25.71 64.68
C ALA A 133 -28.64 24.39 64.10
N ARG A 134 -27.86 24.48 63.00
CA ARG A 134 -27.31 23.32 62.27
C ARG A 134 -25.80 23.17 62.44
N LEU A 135 -25.11 24.22 62.89
CA LEU A 135 -23.65 24.27 62.98
C LEU A 135 -23.08 23.19 63.89
N GLU A 136 -23.73 22.91 65.03
CA GLU A 136 -23.28 21.87 65.96
C GLU A 136 -23.30 20.49 65.30
N GLN A 137 -24.39 20.16 64.63
CA GLN A 137 -24.58 18.90 63.90
C GLN A 137 -23.58 18.78 62.75
N GLU A 138 -23.39 19.86 61.99
CA GLU A 138 -22.45 19.89 60.87
C GLU A 138 -21.00 19.74 61.32
N LEU A 139 -20.59 20.47 62.35
CA LEU A 139 -19.23 20.40 62.89
C LEU A 139 -18.92 19.01 63.44
N ARG A 140 -19.89 18.38 64.12
CA ARG A 140 -19.77 16.98 64.58
C ARG A 140 -19.61 16.01 63.43
N ALA A 141 -20.49 16.07 62.44
CA ALA A 141 -20.40 15.22 61.25
C ALA A 141 -19.07 15.40 60.53
N ALA A 142 -18.57 16.65 60.43
CA ALA A 142 -17.27 16.94 59.84
C ALA A 142 -16.11 16.35 60.67
N LEU A 143 -16.15 16.44 62.00
CA LEU A 143 -15.15 15.84 62.88
C LEU A 143 -15.16 14.31 62.80
N GLU A 144 -16.32 13.67 62.78
CA GLU A 144 -16.47 12.23 62.57
C GLU A 144 -15.89 11.82 61.22
N PHE A 145 -16.24 12.58 60.18
CA PHE A 145 -15.73 12.37 58.83
C PHE A 145 -14.20 12.57 58.72
N SER A 146 -13.62 13.46 59.53
CA SER A 146 -12.18 13.70 59.58
C SER A 146 -11.36 12.45 59.96
N PHE A 147 -11.95 11.54 60.74
CA PHE A 147 -11.32 10.26 61.07
C PHE A 147 -11.37 9.27 59.92
N ILE A 148 -12.34 9.40 59.02
CA ILE A 148 -12.48 8.49 57.87
C ILE A 148 -11.56 8.93 56.74
N MET A 149 -11.41 10.24 56.54
CA MET A 149 -10.54 10.81 55.49
C MET A 149 -9.06 10.39 55.62
N GLN A 150 -8.60 9.97 56.80
CA GLN A 150 -7.22 9.51 57.00
C GLN A 150 -6.91 8.17 56.32
N PHE A 151 -7.95 7.39 55.95
CA PHE A 151 -7.77 6.08 55.33
C PHE A 151 -7.48 6.16 53.83
N GLY A 152 -7.52 7.36 53.24
CA GLY A 152 -7.00 7.58 51.89
C GLY A 152 -5.48 7.46 51.89
N ASP A 153 -4.94 6.60 51.03
CA ASP A 153 -3.50 6.42 50.88
C ASP A 153 -3.01 7.34 49.76
N GLU A 154 -2.31 8.41 50.14
CA GLU A 154 -1.79 9.38 49.16
C GLU A 154 -0.88 8.75 48.08
N THR A 155 -0.32 7.56 48.34
CA THR A 155 0.56 6.87 47.41
C THR A 155 -0.20 5.94 46.46
N GLN A 156 -1.27 5.29 46.93
CA GLN A 156 -2.05 4.31 46.18
C GLN A 156 -3.28 4.92 45.49
N ASP A 157 -3.89 5.94 46.08
CA ASP A 157 -5.11 6.54 45.56
C ASP A 157 -4.84 7.34 44.28
N PHE A 158 -5.77 7.22 43.33
CA PHE A 158 -5.69 7.95 42.06
C PHE A 158 -5.98 9.46 42.25
N HIS A 159 -6.91 9.80 43.13
CA HIS A 159 -7.18 11.19 43.49
C HIS A 159 -6.02 11.76 44.32
N SER A 160 -5.67 13.02 44.07
CA SER A 160 -4.50 13.68 44.69
C SER A 160 -4.81 14.43 45.97
N ARG A 161 -6.06 14.88 46.13
CA ARG A 161 -6.55 15.57 47.32
C ARG A 161 -8.04 15.34 47.42
N PHE A 162 -8.52 15.17 48.63
CA PHE A 162 -9.92 15.01 48.95
C PHE A 162 -10.31 16.00 50.04
N TRP A 163 -11.44 16.68 49.90
CA TRP A 163 -11.83 17.72 50.84
C TRP A 163 -13.35 17.95 50.91
N TYR A 164 -13.80 18.34 52.10
CA TYR A 164 -15.15 18.83 52.37
C TYR A 164 -15.08 20.33 52.66
N LEU A 165 -15.89 21.13 51.98
CA LEU A 165 -16.03 22.57 52.18
C LEU A 165 -17.45 22.92 52.62
N SER A 166 -17.56 23.52 53.81
CA SER A 166 -18.80 24.01 54.39
C SER A 166 -19.07 25.48 54.05
N ARG A 167 -20.34 25.79 53.84
CA ARG A 167 -20.86 27.17 53.77
C ARG A 167 -20.77 27.91 55.10
N ALA A 168 -20.66 27.20 56.21
CA ALA A 168 -20.52 27.77 57.55
C ALA A 168 -19.09 28.27 57.85
N GLY A 169 -18.20 28.30 56.87
CA GLY A 169 -16.89 28.95 57.02
C GLY A 169 -15.76 28.00 57.39
N PHE A 170 -15.90 26.70 57.15
CA PHE A 170 -14.85 25.73 57.47
C PHE A 170 -14.71 24.65 56.40
N PHE A 171 -13.60 23.92 56.42
CA PHE A 171 -13.30 22.84 55.51
C PHE A 171 -12.35 21.83 56.14
N ILE A 172 -12.38 20.61 55.64
CA ILE A 172 -11.46 19.53 55.97
C ILE A 172 -10.81 19.07 54.68
N SER A 173 -9.50 18.84 54.71
CA SER A 173 -8.74 18.42 53.54
C SER A 173 -7.80 17.30 53.96
N SER A 174 -7.66 16.28 53.11
CA SER A 174 -6.63 15.24 53.26
C SER A 174 -5.22 15.84 53.22
N ARG A 175 -5.08 17.03 52.62
CA ARG A 175 -3.87 17.87 52.64
C ARG A 175 -4.18 19.20 53.32
N PRO A 176 -4.11 19.27 54.66
CA PRO A 176 -4.44 20.49 55.38
C PRO A 176 -3.37 21.58 55.14
N PRO A 177 -3.77 22.86 55.13
CA PRO A 177 -2.82 23.97 54.99
C PRO A 177 -1.87 24.03 56.19
N GLN A 178 -0.59 24.29 55.93
CA GLN A 178 0.45 24.34 56.97
C GLN A 178 0.64 25.74 57.61
N SER A 179 0.01 26.78 57.05
CA SER A 179 0.11 28.14 57.58
C SER A 179 -1.23 28.87 57.53
N ALA A 180 -1.41 29.86 58.40
CA ALA A 180 -2.61 30.70 58.44
C ALA A 180 -2.87 31.41 57.09
N GLN A 181 -1.81 31.89 56.43
CA GLN A 181 -1.90 32.50 55.11
C GLN A 181 -2.34 31.48 54.04
N ALA A 182 -1.78 30.26 54.08
CA ALA A 182 -2.17 29.21 53.15
C ALA A 182 -3.63 28.78 53.36
N LEU A 183 -4.11 28.76 54.61
CA LEU A 183 -5.50 28.47 54.94
C LEU A 183 -6.44 29.53 54.36
N GLU A 184 -6.19 30.81 54.62
CA GLU A 184 -7.04 31.90 54.11
C GLU A 184 -7.12 31.87 52.58
N GLN A 185 -5.97 31.73 51.92
CA GLN A 185 -5.88 31.66 50.46
C GLN A 185 -6.54 30.40 49.89
N SER A 186 -6.41 29.26 50.56
CA SER A 186 -7.09 28.01 50.16
C SER A 186 -8.60 28.19 50.21
N TYR A 187 -9.12 28.68 51.33
CA TYR A 187 -10.56 28.91 51.51
C TYR A 187 -11.09 29.93 50.49
N ALA A 188 -10.38 31.06 50.30
CA ALA A 188 -10.70 32.06 49.29
C ALA A 188 -10.74 31.50 47.86
N THR A 189 -9.82 30.59 47.55
CA THR A 189 -9.77 29.93 46.25
C THR A 189 -10.95 28.97 46.10
N MET A 190 -11.22 28.14 47.09
CA MET A 190 -12.24 27.09 46.98
C MET A 190 -13.65 27.67 46.74
N ILE A 191 -14.05 28.72 47.45
CA ILE A 191 -15.40 29.31 47.30
C ILE A 191 -15.61 30.05 45.96
N ARG A 192 -14.53 30.46 45.29
CA ARG A 192 -14.59 31.21 44.03
C ARG A 192 -14.70 30.30 42.81
N ARG A 193 -14.38 29.01 42.97
CA ARG A 193 -14.27 28.09 41.86
C ARG A 193 -15.63 27.48 41.47
N PRO A 194 -15.78 27.03 40.21
CA PRO A 194 -17.03 26.44 39.73
C PRO A 194 -17.49 25.22 40.52
N TYR A 195 -16.57 24.40 41.04
CA TYR A 195 -16.90 23.22 41.85
C TYR A 195 -17.68 23.53 43.14
N PHE A 196 -17.66 24.77 43.63
CA PHE A 196 -18.44 25.21 44.78
C PHE A 196 -19.69 25.97 44.34
N ARG A 197 -19.50 27.01 43.51
CA ARG A 197 -20.58 27.92 43.14
C ARG A 197 -21.64 27.26 42.25
N ASP A 198 -21.23 26.39 41.34
CA ASP A 198 -22.15 25.72 40.41
C ASP A 198 -22.94 24.59 41.09
N GLN A 199 -22.48 24.13 42.26
CA GLN A 199 -23.14 23.10 43.06
C GLN A 199 -24.21 23.65 44.01
N ASN A 200 -24.47 24.95 43.97
CA ASN A 200 -25.63 25.52 44.63
C ASN A 200 -26.92 24.93 44.01
N PRO A 201 -27.82 24.31 44.78
CA PRO A 201 -29.08 23.76 44.26
C PRO A 201 -29.98 24.78 43.56
N ALA A 202 -29.82 26.08 43.86
CA ALA A 202 -30.53 27.15 43.17
C ALA A 202 -29.99 27.43 41.75
N ASN A 203 -28.85 26.85 41.37
CA ASN A 203 -28.26 27.00 40.03
C ASN A 203 -29.00 26.08 39.03
N PRO A 204 -29.50 26.60 37.89
CA PRO A 204 -30.11 25.79 36.84
C PRO A 204 -29.22 24.68 36.27
N GLN A 205 -27.89 24.83 36.40
CA GLN A 205 -26.89 23.86 35.95
C GLN A 205 -26.43 22.89 37.06
N HIS A 206 -27.12 22.87 38.20
CA HIS A 206 -26.84 21.96 39.31
C HIS A 206 -26.88 20.50 38.84
N ALA A 207 -25.86 19.73 39.22
CA ALA A 207 -25.75 18.31 38.89
C ALA A 207 -25.34 17.52 40.13
N ARG A 208 -25.80 16.26 40.21
CA ARG A 208 -25.44 15.36 41.31
C ARG A 208 -23.92 15.22 41.48
N GLN A 209 -23.19 15.23 40.37
CA GLN A 209 -21.74 15.28 40.33
C GLN A 209 -21.31 16.22 39.21
N ARG A 210 -20.28 17.03 39.44
CA ARG A 210 -19.80 18.01 38.46
C ARG A 210 -18.28 18.00 38.37
N TRP A 211 -17.79 17.86 37.15
CA TRP A 211 -16.39 18.02 36.78
C TRP A 211 -16.09 19.47 36.42
N THR A 212 -14.95 19.98 36.88
CA THR A 212 -14.42 21.26 36.41
C THR A 212 -13.66 21.11 35.09
N GLN A 213 -13.48 22.24 34.41
CA GLN A 213 -12.42 22.35 33.40
C GLN A 213 -11.04 22.26 34.06
N ALA A 214 -10.01 22.04 33.25
CA ALA A 214 -8.64 22.08 33.74
C ALA A 214 -8.33 23.48 34.27
N TYR A 215 -7.79 23.57 35.49
CA TYR A 215 -7.39 24.84 36.07
C TYR A 215 -6.07 24.69 36.83
N GLN A 216 -5.36 25.82 36.98
CA GLN A 216 -4.15 25.87 37.77
C GLN A 216 -4.50 25.82 39.27
N GLY A 217 -4.04 24.78 39.94
CA GLY A 217 -4.12 24.62 41.39
C GLY A 217 -3.42 25.74 42.15
N GLY A 218 -3.78 25.89 43.42
CA GLY A 218 -3.05 26.77 44.34
C GLY A 218 -1.66 26.21 44.64
N PHE A 219 -0.77 27.04 45.20
CA PHE A 219 0.49 26.60 45.83
C PHE A 219 1.40 25.68 44.98
N GLY A 220 1.43 25.88 43.66
CA GLY A 220 2.33 25.12 42.78
C GLY A 220 1.90 23.68 42.48
N GLU A 221 0.65 23.29 42.78
CA GLU A 221 0.12 21.94 42.54
C GLU A 221 -0.04 21.58 41.05
N GLY A 222 0.15 22.55 40.14
CA GLY A 222 0.05 22.36 38.69
C GLY A 222 -1.38 22.40 38.18
N LEU A 223 -1.58 21.95 36.93
CA LEU A 223 -2.91 21.78 36.35
C LEU A 223 -3.65 20.63 37.04
N MET A 224 -4.96 20.78 37.26
CA MET A 224 -5.80 19.74 37.85
C MET A 224 -7.23 19.77 37.32
N LEU A 225 -7.91 18.63 37.47
CA LEU A 225 -9.34 18.46 37.30
C LEU A 225 -9.97 18.18 38.66
N THR A 226 -11.16 18.70 38.92
CA THR A 226 -11.87 18.45 40.18
C THR A 226 -13.26 17.93 39.90
N VAL A 227 -13.63 16.87 40.59
CA VAL A 227 -15.03 16.41 40.68
C VAL A 227 -15.60 16.87 42.02
N SER A 228 -16.84 17.32 42.01
CA SER A 228 -17.54 17.78 43.20
C SER A 228 -18.93 17.19 43.29
N SER A 229 -19.41 16.99 44.51
CA SER A 229 -20.75 16.51 44.87
C SER A 229 -21.34 17.40 45.97
N PRO A 230 -22.59 17.86 45.87
CA PRO A 230 -23.21 18.69 46.89
C PRO A 230 -23.59 17.85 48.11
N VAL A 231 -23.35 18.40 49.30
CA VAL A 231 -23.78 17.79 50.57
C VAL A 231 -25.09 18.44 50.98
N ILE A 232 -26.18 17.69 50.83
CA ILE A 232 -27.54 18.16 51.09
C ILE A 232 -28.19 17.18 52.07
N SER A 233 -28.71 17.69 53.18
CA SER A 233 -29.52 16.92 54.13
C SER A 233 -30.72 17.75 54.54
N GLU A 234 -31.89 17.10 54.66
CA GLU A 234 -33.16 17.74 55.03
C GLU A 234 -33.51 19.01 54.20
N GLY A 235 -33.14 19.02 52.92
CA GLY A 235 -33.36 20.15 52.02
C GLY A 235 -32.40 21.35 52.23
N TYR A 236 -31.47 21.26 53.18
CA TYR A 236 -30.42 22.26 53.38
C TYR A 236 -29.11 21.84 52.70
N TRP A 237 -28.54 22.76 51.91
CA TRP A 237 -27.23 22.58 51.29
C TRP A 237 -26.14 23.00 52.27
N TYR A 238 -25.38 22.06 52.81
CA TYR A 238 -24.32 22.35 53.78
C TYR A 238 -23.04 22.83 53.10
N GLY A 239 -22.74 22.29 51.92
CA GLY A 239 -21.51 22.58 51.22
C GLY A 239 -21.21 21.58 50.10
N VAL A 240 -19.93 21.40 49.78
CA VAL A 240 -19.51 20.49 48.72
C VAL A 240 -18.41 19.56 49.20
N LEU A 241 -18.45 18.34 48.69
CA LEU A 241 -17.42 17.35 48.81
C LEU A 241 -16.71 17.24 47.46
N ALA A 242 -15.39 17.22 47.42
CA ALA A 242 -14.67 17.25 46.16
C ALA A 242 -13.34 16.48 46.20
N MET A 243 -12.94 15.99 45.03
CA MET A 243 -11.68 15.30 44.78
C MET A 243 -10.92 15.98 43.64
N ASP A 244 -9.64 16.23 43.85
CA ASP A 244 -8.75 16.81 42.87
C ASP A 244 -7.87 15.74 42.22
N PHE A 245 -7.72 15.80 40.91
CA PHE A 245 -6.85 14.96 40.10
C PHE A 245 -5.77 15.83 39.47
N THR A 246 -4.55 15.77 40.01
CA THR A 246 -3.42 16.53 39.47
C THR A 246 -2.97 15.98 38.12
N GLN A 247 -2.43 16.87 37.29
CA GLN A 247 -1.77 16.53 36.04
C GLN A 247 -0.73 15.42 36.22
N ALA A 248 0.01 15.43 37.34
CA ALA A 248 1.02 14.44 37.67
C ALA A 248 0.43 13.03 37.85
N ARG A 249 -0.68 12.89 38.58
CA ARG A 249 -1.37 11.60 38.79
C ARG A 249 -1.94 11.05 37.49
N ILE A 250 -2.65 11.89 36.73
CA ILE A 250 -3.19 11.50 35.42
C ILE A 250 -2.05 11.09 34.48
N ARG A 251 -0.93 11.85 34.47
CA ARG A 251 0.24 11.52 33.66
C ARG A 251 0.90 10.19 34.07
N ALA A 252 1.03 9.93 35.37
CA ALA A 252 1.58 8.66 35.87
C ALA A 252 0.72 7.47 35.45
N LEU A 253 -0.61 7.60 35.55
CA LEU A 253 -1.54 6.58 35.10
C LEU A 253 -1.47 6.38 33.57
N LEU A 254 -1.37 7.45 32.79
CA LEU A 254 -1.15 7.35 31.35
C LEU A 254 0.16 6.64 31.00
N MET A 255 1.23 6.85 31.76
CA MET A 255 2.50 6.13 31.56
C MET A 255 2.35 4.64 31.90
N HIS A 256 1.63 4.31 32.97
CA HIS A 256 1.39 2.93 33.37
C HIS A 256 0.48 2.18 32.37
N ALA A 257 -0.62 2.82 31.96
CA ALA A 257 -1.53 2.29 30.94
C ALA A 257 -0.83 2.12 29.58
N ARG A 258 0.23 2.89 29.34
CA ARG A 258 1.05 2.83 28.13
C ARG A 258 2.39 2.15 28.41
N GLN A 259 2.33 0.83 28.63
CA GLN A 259 3.46 -0.05 29.00
C GLN A 259 4.72 0.08 28.12
N ASN A 260 4.61 0.52 26.86
CA ASN A 260 5.72 0.69 25.92
C ASN A 260 5.74 2.13 25.33
N LEU A 261 6.83 2.88 25.44
CA LEU A 261 7.06 4.21 24.81
C LEU A 261 8.36 4.18 23.95
N PRO A 262 8.54 4.99 22.87
CA PRO A 262 7.96 6.32 22.61
C PRO A 262 7.71 6.67 21.11
N GLN A 263 6.55 6.40 20.49
CA GLN A 263 6.33 6.85 19.10
C GLN A 263 4.90 7.37 18.88
N GLY A 264 4.63 8.52 19.49
CA GLY A 264 3.40 9.29 19.31
C GLY A 264 2.98 10.07 20.55
N SER A 265 2.38 11.22 20.34
CA SER A 265 1.90 12.11 21.38
C SER A 265 0.50 11.70 21.85
N LEU A 266 0.38 11.29 23.12
CA LEU A 266 -0.91 11.02 23.76
C LEU A 266 -1.30 12.23 24.61
N LEU A 267 -2.42 12.85 24.30
CA LEU A 267 -2.92 14.06 24.94
C LEU A 267 -4.29 13.78 25.55
N LEU A 268 -4.51 14.25 26.78
CA LEU A 268 -5.83 14.34 27.37
C LEU A 268 -6.33 15.78 27.21
N LEU A 269 -7.41 15.96 26.47
CA LEU A 269 -8.03 17.26 26.22
C LEU A 269 -9.29 17.42 27.07
N ASP A 270 -9.54 18.61 27.61
CA ASP A 270 -10.78 18.92 28.31
C ASP A 270 -11.95 19.19 27.35
N ARG A 271 -13.11 19.57 27.88
CA ARG A 271 -14.31 19.91 27.09
C ARG A 271 -14.11 21.06 26.10
N ARG A 272 -13.17 21.97 26.36
CA ARG A 272 -12.79 23.09 25.46
C ARG A 272 -11.64 22.71 24.52
N GLN A 273 -11.23 21.44 24.53
CA GLN A 273 -10.13 20.89 23.74
C GLN A 273 -8.77 21.50 24.12
N GLN A 274 -8.63 22.00 25.35
CA GLN A 274 -7.36 22.42 25.91
C GLN A 274 -6.63 21.22 26.53
N PRO A 275 -5.30 21.12 26.38
CA PRO A 275 -4.54 20.00 26.93
C PRO A 275 -4.50 20.07 28.47
N VAL A 276 -5.04 19.04 29.11
CA VAL A 276 -4.94 18.81 30.57
C VAL A 276 -3.56 18.24 30.91
N THR A 277 -3.18 17.18 30.18
CA THR A 277 -1.90 16.50 30.32
C THR A 277 -1.55 15.78 29.03
N GLY A 278 -0.30 15.36 28.90
CA GLY A 278 0.12 14.58 27.75
C GLY A 278 1.47 13.91 27.93
N LEU A 279 1.65 12.85 27.15
CA LEU A 279 2.90 12.15 26.93
C LEU A 279 3.32 12.43 25.48
N THR A 280 4.12 13.47 25.30
CA THR A 280 4.71 13.85 24.00
C THR A 280 6.08 13.22 23.85
N ALA A 281 6.40 12.74 22.65
CA ALA A 281 7.76 12.34 22.32
C ALA A 281 8.65 13.60 22.18
N PRO A 282 9.95 13.55 22.52
CA PRO A 282 10.84 14.73 22.56
C PRO A 282 10.92 15.55 21.26
N ASP A 283 10.64 14.94 20.11
CA ASP A 283 10.83 15.54 18.78
C ASP A 283 9.54 15.67 17.94
N ASP A 284 8.35 15.58 18.58
CA ASP A 284 7.08 15.65 17.85
C ASP A 284 6.59 17.11 17.73
N PRO A 285 6.57 17.72 16.52
CA PRO A 285 6.21 19.13 16.38
C PRO A 285 4.74 19.37 16.75
N VAL A 286 4.43 20.49 17.39
CA VAL A 286 3.05 20.85 17.78
C VAL A 286 2.12 20.89 16.54
N LEU A 287 0.87 20.44 16.68
CA LEU A 287 -0.12 20.54 15.61
C LEU A 287 -0.32 22.00 15.18
N THR A 288 -0.41 22.24 13.87
CA THR A 288 -0.74 23.57 13.35
C THR A 288 -2.17 23.97 13.74
N PRO A 289 -2.49 25.28 13.86
CA PRO A 289 -3.84 25.73 14.23
C PRO A 289 -4.94 25.19 13.31
N ALA A 290 -4.65 25.04 12.01
CA ALA A 290 -5.58 24.44 11.04
C ALA A 290 -5.85 22.96 11.34
N GLN A 291 -4.81 22.18 11.65
CA GLN A 291 -4.95 20.77 12.02
C GLN A 291 -5.69 20.60 13.36
N GLN A 292 -5.44 21.48 14.33
CA GLN A 292 -6.16 21.51 15.60
C GLN A 292 -7.64 21.79 15.37
N ALA A 293 -7.99 22.77 14.54
CA ALA A 293 -9.38 23.11 14.22
C ALA A 293 -10.12 21.97 13.50
N GLN A 294 -9.44 21.26 12.59
CA GLN A 294 -10.00 20.11 11.90
C GLN A 294 -10.26 18.93 12.85
N LEU A 295 -9.29 18.62 13.73
CA LEU A 295 -9.44 17.59 14.76
C LEU A 295 -10.56 17.95 15.75
N ALA A 296 -10.59 19.21 16.19
CA ALA A 296 -11.62 19.77 17.06
C ALA A 296 -13.04 19.59 16.51
N GLN A 297 -13.22 19.81 15.21
CA GLN A 297 -14.50 19.63 14.53
C GLN A 297 -14.93 18.16 14.52
N GLN A 298 -14.00 17.24 14.22
CA GLN A 298 -14.29 15.80 14.15
C GLN A 298 -14.61 15.21 15.54
N ILE A 299 -13.90 15.62 16.59
CA ILE A 299 -14.18 15.21 17.98
C ILE A 299 -15.61 15.61 18.41
N ARG A 300 -16.12 16.74 17.92
CA ARG A 300 -17.51 17.17 18.21
C ARG A 300 -18.57 16.33 17.49
N GLN A 301 -18.22 15.72 16.35
CA GLN A 301 -19.16 14.94 15.55
C GLN A 301 -19.24 13.49 16.00
N GLN A 302 -18.12 12.88 16.39
CA GLN A 302 -18.04 11.47 16.76
C GLN A 302 -17.27 11.26 18.06
N PRO A 303 -17.76 10.40 18.98
CA PRO A 303 -17.12 10.17 20.27
C PRO A 303 -15.76 9.48 20.15
N ALA A 304 -15.53 8.72 19.08
CA ALA A 304 -14.24 8.11 18.76
C ALA A 304 -14.04 8.08 17.24
N GLY A 305 -12.79 8.13 16.79
CA GLY A 305 -12.49 8.14 15.36
C GLY A 305 -11.00 8.22 15.04
N VAL A 306 -10.69 8.19 13.75
CA VAL A 306 -9.34 8.35 13.21
C VAL A 306 -9.38 9.37 12.07
N LEU A 307 -8.41 10.29 12.06
CA LEU A 307 -8.28 11.36 11.10
C LEU A 307 -6.84 11.44 10.59
N ARG A 308 -6.68 11.54 9.27
CA ARG A 308 -5.39 11.82 8.65
C ARG A 308 -5.19 13.33 8.54
N LEU A 309 -4.10 13.82 9.13
CA LEU A 309 -3.65 15.21 9.13
C LEU A 309 -2.34 15.32 8.34
N GLY A 310 -2.44 15.21 7.00
CA GLY A 310 -1.28 15.21 6.10
C GLY A 310 -0.39 13.97 6.28
N THR A 311 0.80 14.17 6.86
CA THR A 311 1.77 13.12 7.22
C THR A 311 1.57 12.59 8.64
N ARG A 312 0.44 12.92 9.29
CA ARG A 312 0.14 12.45 10.65
C ARG A 312 -1.21 11.76 10.71
N PHE A 313 -1.37 10.90 11.70
CA PHE A 313 -2.61 10.24 12.03
C PHE A 313 -2.98 10.62 13.47
N ALA A 314 -4.20 11.12 13.65
CA ALA A 314 -4.78 11.40 14.94
C ALA A 314 -5.94 10.45 15.18
N SER A 315 -5.90 9.70 16.28
CA SER A 315 -7.02 8.89 16.76
C SER A 315 -7.53 9.49 18.07
N TRP A 316 -8.84 9.53 18.27
CA TRP A 316 -9.43 10.04 19.50
C TRP A 316 -10.49 9.10 20.07
N SER A 317 -10.71 9.19 21.38
CA SER A 317 -11.79 8.55 22.11
C SER A 317 -12.23 9.43 23.28
N LYS A 318 -13.52 9.72 23.38
CA LYS A 318 -14.10 10.46 24.51
C LYS A 318 -14.18 9.54 25.73
N LEU A 319 -13.79 10.04 26.90
CA LEU A 319 -14.00 9.35 28.17
C LEU A 319 -15.50 9.28 28.48
N LYS A 320 -15.92 8.20 29.16
CA LYS A 320 -17.33 7.99 29.51
C LYS A 320 -17.75 8.79 30.74
N ASN A 321 -16.87 8.85 31.73
CA ASN A 321 -17.18 9.38 33.06
C ASN A 321 -16.75 10.84 33.26
N VAL A 322 -15.87 11.33 32.39
CA VAL A 322 -15.33 12.69 32.43
C VAL A 322 -15.57 13.35 31.08
N ASP A 323 -15.91 14.65 31.07
CA ASP A 323 -16.02 15.47 29.87
C ASP A 323 -14.63 15.83 29.30
N ALA A 324 -13.84 14.79 28.99
CA ALA A 324 -12.51 14.88 28.43
C ALA A 324 -12.34 13.87 27.28
N CYS A 325 -11.38 14.14 26.40
CA CYS A 325 -11.11 13.34 25.21
C CYS A 325 -9.63 12.95 25.17
N LEU A 326 -9.39 11.66 25.01
CA LEU A 326 -8.05 11.12 24.81
C LEU A 326 -7.72 11.16 23.32
N VAL A 327 -6.59 11.77 22.97
CA VAL A 327 -6.12 11.95 21.60
C VAL A 327 -4.72 11.38 21.48
N ASN A 328 -4.52 10.47 20.54
CA ASN A 328 -3.20 9.93 20.19
C ASN A 328 -2.82 10.41 18.79
N ILE A 329 -1.64 11.03 18.66
CA ILE A 329 -1.11 11.59 17.43
C ILE A 329 0.18 10.86 17.08
N GLN A 330 0.28 10.35 15.85
CA GLN A 330 1.47 9.66 15.35
C GLN A 330 1.85 10.21 13.98
N SER A 331 3.15 10.33 13.71
CA SER A 331 3.64 10.68 12.37
C SER A 331 3.73 9.44 11.47
N LEU A 332 3.65 9.65 10.16
CA LEU A 332 3.77 8.60 9.14
C LEU A 332 5.10 7.83 9.24
N PRO A 333 6.27 8.47 9.45
CA PRO A 333 7.53 7.77 9.68
C PRO A 333 7.51 6.90 10.95
N GLN A 334 6.91 7.41 12.04
CA GLN A 334 6.75 6.66 13.30
C GLN A 334 5.80 5.46 13.12
N GLY A 335 4.73 5.60 12.33
CA GLY A 335 3.86 4.49 11.96
C GLY A 335 4.59 3.45 11.09
N LEU A 336 5.50 3.90 10.21
CA LEU A 336 6.30 3.04 9.34
C LEU A 336 7.43 2.29 10.09
N SER A 337 7.92 2.78 11.23
CA SER A 337 8.91 2.08 12.05
C SER A 337 8.33 0.99 12.96
N GLN A 338 7.01 0.98 13.16
CA GLN A 338 6.31 -0.10 13.85
C GLN A 338 6.37 -1.42 13.05
N GLU A 339 6.10 -2.55 13.69
CA GLU A 339 6.13 -3.86 13.03
C GLU A 339 5.29 -3.89 11.75
N LEU A 340 4.11 -3.26 11.75
CA LEU A 340 3.25 -3.13 10.58
C LEU A 340 3.90 -2.33 9.44
N GLY A 341 4.65 -1.29 9.76
CA GLY A 341 5.34 -0.47 8.78
C GLY A 341 6.55 -1.18 8.17
N ARG A 342 7.29 -1.96 8.97
CA ARG A 342 8.34 -2.85 8.50
C ARG A 342 7.79 -3.95 7.60
N VAL A 343 6.65 -4.56 7.97
CA VAL A 343 5.93 -5.51 7.12
C VAL A 343 5.52 -4.85 5.80
N ALA A 344 4.95 -3.63 5.84
CA ALA A 344 4.58 -2.91 4.62
C ALA A 344 5.79 -2.59 3.72
N LEU A 345 6.91 -2.15 4.29
CA LEU A 345 8.16 -1.92 3.54
C LEU A 345 8.70 -3.22 2.95
N PHE A 346 8.64 -4.33 3.69
CA PHE A 346 9.06 -5.65 3.21
C PHE A 346 8.17 -6.14 2.06
N VAL A 347 6.85 -5.97 2.16
CA VAL A 347 5.89 -6.31 1.09
C VAL A 347 6.15 -5.47 -0.15
N LEU A 348 6.31 -4.15 0.00
CA LEU A 348 6.64 -3.25 -1.11
C LEU A 348 7.99 -3.59 -1.76
N GLY A 349 9.01 -3.90 -0.94
CA GLY A 349 10.32 -4.33 -1.41
C GLY A 349 10.26 -5.66 -2.17
N SER A 350 9.53 -6.63 -1.64
CA SER A 350 9.30 -7.94 -2.26
C SER A 350 8.54 -7.81 -3.58
N TRP A 351 7.56 -6.91 -3.65
CA TRP A 351 6.85 -6.59 -4.89
C TRP A 351 7.75 -5.92 -5.93
N GLY A 352 8.59 -4.96 -5.51
CA GLY A 352 9.60 -4.36 -6.38
C GLY A 352 10.58 -5.39 -6.94
N LEU A 353 11.04 -6.33 -6.11
CA LEU A 353 11.88 -7.45 -6.54
C LEU A 353 11.14 -8.37 -7.52
N PHE A 354 9.87 -8.67 -7.27
CA PHE A 354 9.04 -9.47 -8.17
C PHE A 354 8.89 -8.81 -9.54
N ILE A 355 8.63 -7.50 -9.60
CA ILE A 355 8.59 -6.75 -10.86
C ILE A 355 9.93 -6.81 -11.59
N LEU A 356 11.04 -6.62 -10.87
CA LEU A 356 12.37 -6.71 -11.46
C LEU A 356 12.59 -8.08 -12.10
N LEU A 357 12.27 -9.17 -11.38
CA LEU A 357 12.36 -10.53 -11.90
C LEU A 357 11.44 -10.75 -13.11
N LEU A 358 10.23 -10.20 -13.07
CA LEU A 358 9.26 -10.30 -14.17
C LEU A 358 9.75 -9.58 -15.43
N VAL A 359 10.35 -8.39 -15.29
CA VAL A 359 10.97 -7.65 -16.40
C VAL A 359 12.18 -8.40 -16.96
N VAL A 360 13.04 -8.97 -16.10
CA VAL A 360 14.18 -9.78 -16.54
C VAL A 360 13.70 -11.03 -17.29
N ALA A 361 12.73 -11.75 -16.75
CA ALA A 361 12.14 -12.93 -17.39
C ALA A 361 11.50 -12.57 -18.74
N HIS A 362 10.82 -11.43 -18.83
CA HIS A 362 10.25 -10.92 -20.08
C HIS A 362 11.34 -10.68 -21.14
N GLN A 363 12.42 -9.99 -20.76
CA GLN A 363 13.56 -9.69 -21.64
C GLN A 363 14.24 -10.97 -22.14
N VAL A 364 14.45 -11.95 -21.25
CA VAL A 364 15.04 -13.24 -21.61
C VAL A 364 14.15 -14.00 -22.58
N MET A 365 12.84 -14.12 -22.27
CA MET A 365 11.89 -14.85 -23.10
C MET A 365 11.78 -14.23 -24.50
N PHE A 366 11.72 -12.90 -24.58
CA PHE A 366 11.64 -12.18 -25.84
C PHE A 366 12.89 -12.39 -26.71
N ARG A 367 14.08 -12.35 -26.12
CA ARG A 367 15.35 -12.64 -26.82
C ARG A 367 15.41 -14.08 -27.30
N LEU A 368 14.93 -15.03 -26.50
CA LEU A 368 14.91 -16.45 -26.85
C LEU A 368 14.03 -16.72 -28.07
N VAL A 369 12.80 -16.19 -28.08
CA VAL A 369 11.87 -16.33 -29.21
C VAL A 369 12.47 -15.74 -30.49
N ARG A 370 13.07 -14.54 -30.43
CA ARG A 370 13.74 -13.93 -31.59
C ARG A 370 14.87 -14.79 -32.14
N ARG A 371 15.74 -15.30 -31.26
CA ARG A 371 16.86 -16.17 -31.66
C ARG A 371 16.37 -17.47 -32.30
N MET A 372 15.29 -18.03 -31.79
CA MET A 372 14.73 -19.27 -32.30
C MET A 372 14.10 -19.07 -33.70
N ASP A 373 13.39 -17.96 -33.91
CA ASP A 373 12.87 -17.58 -35.23
C ASP A 373 14.00 -17.38 -36.25
N ASP A 374 15.05 -16.61 -35.89
CA ASP A 374 16.21 -16.38 -36.76
C ASP A 374 16.95 -17.68 -37.11
N LEU A 375 17.16 -18.55 -36.12
CA LEU A 375 17.83 -19.83 -36.32
C LEU A 375 17.02 -20.75 -37.22
N SER A 376 15.70 -20.83 -36.98
CA SER A 376 14.78 -21.63 -37.81
C SER A 376 14.81 -21.14 -39.26
N ALA A 377 14.76 -19.83 -39.50
CA ALA A 377 14.85 -19.25 -40.83
C ALA A 377 16.18 -19.56 -41.54
N ARG A 378 17.31 -19.47 -40.82
CA ARG A 378 18.64 -19.81 -41.36
C ARG A 378 18.79 -21.29 -41.70
N LEU A 379 18.26 -22.17 -40.85
CA LEU A 379 18.26 -23.61 -41.09
C LEU A 379 17.39 -23.96 -42.30
N ALA A 380 16.18 -23.39 -42.39
CA ALA A 380 15.31 -23.57 -43.55
C ALA A 380 15.98 -23.10 -44.85
N TRP A 381 16.68 -21.97 -44.82
CA TRP A 381 17.42 -21.49 -45.99
C TRP A 381 18.54 -22.45 -46.41
N ARG A 382 19.37 -22.89 -45.47
CA ARG A 382 20.46 -23.85 -45.76
C ARG A 382 19.96 -25.21 -46.21
N ALA A 383 18.80 -25.65 -45.71
CA ALA A 383 18.21 -26.93 -46.07
C ALA A 383 17.62 -26.91 -47.48
N ASN A 384 17.19 -25.76 -48.00
CA ASN A 384 16.42 -25.68 -49.24
C ASN A 384 17.17 -25.08 -50.44
N TYR A 385 18.23 -24.32 -50.23
CA TYR A 385 18.94 -23.61 -51.30
C TYR A 385 20.36 -24.12 -51.50
N ASP A 386 20.82 -24.15 -52.75
CA ASP A 386 22.21 -24.41 -53.11
C ASP A 386 23.10 -23.23 -52.69
N GLY A 387 24.21 -23.55 -52.01
CA GLY A 387 25.09 -22.54 -51.40
C GLY A 387 25.79 -21.63 -52.40
N LEU A 388 26.04 -22.12 -53.63
CA LEU A 388 26.72 -21.35 -54.68
C LEU A 388 25.74 -20.53 -55.51
N THR A 389 24.70 -21.19 -56.03
CA THR A 389 23.80 -20.60 -57.04
C THR A 389 22.58 -19.90 -56.45
N ARG A 390 22.28 -20.14 -55.17
CA ARG A 390 21.07 -19.66 -54.46
C ARG A 390 19.74 -20.08 -55.10
N LEU A 391 19.77 -20.99 -56.07
CA LEU A 391 18.58 -21.71 -56.53
C LEU A 391 18.23 -22.80 -55.53
N LEU A 392 17.08 -23.46 -55.69
CA LEU A 392 16.76 -24.61 -54.85
C LEU A 392 17.83 -25.69 -55.04
N ASN A 393 18.17 -26.38 -53.95
CA ASN A 393 18.95 -27.60 -54.09
C ASN A 393 18.07 -28.73 -54.65
N ARG A 394 18.71 -29.83 -55.05
CA ARG A 394 18.03 -31.00 -55.63
C ARG A 394 16.80 -31.43 -54.82
N SER A 395 16.95 -31.65 -53.51
CA SER A 395 15.87 -32.17 -52.67
C SER A 395 14.67 -31.23 -52.62
N ALA A 396 14.91 -29.95 -52.34
CA ALA A 396 13.84 -28.95 -52.22
C ALA A 396 13.18 -28.63 -53.58
N PHE A 397 13.94 -28.73 -54.67
CA PHE A 397 13.38 -28.59 -56.02
C PHE A 397 12.38 -29.70 -56.33
N PHE A 398 12.74 -30.97 -56.11
CA PHE A 398 11.85 -32.08 -56.40
C PHE A 398 10.60 -32.09 -55.51
N GLU A 399 10.74 -31.72 -54.24
CA GLU A 399 9.59 -31.56 -53.34
C GLU A 399 8.59 -30.52 -53.90
N GLN A 400 9.09 -29.37 -54.37
CA GLN A 400 8.25 -28.35 -55.00
C GLN A 400 7.70 -28.79 -56.36
N PHE A 401 8.48 -29.51 -57.15
CA PHE A 401 8.05 -30.03 -58.45
C PHE A 401 6.87 -30.99 -58.28
N VAL A 402 7.00 -32.01 -57.41
CA VAL A 402 5.90 -32.96 -57.14
C VAL A 402 4.65 -32.23 -56.66
N ALA A 403 4.79 -31.25 -55.76
CA ALA A 403 3.66 -30.46 -55.28
C ALA A 403 3.00 -29.61 -56.38
N LEU A 404 3.78 -28.98 -57.27
CA LEU A 404 3.26 -28.20 -58.38
C LEU A 404 2.61 -29.07 -59.45
N ALA A 405 3.21 -30.21 -59.76
CA ALA A 405 2.66 -31.19 -60.69
C ALA A 405 1.28 -31.69 -60.24
N ALA A 406 1.16 -32.09 -58.96
CA ALA A 406 -0.12 -32.52 -58.39
C ALA A 406 -1.18 -31.40 -58.44
N ARG A 407 -0.76 -30.14 -58.16
CA ARG A 407 -1.66 -28.98 -58.25
C ARG A 407 -2.13 -28.73 -59.70
N CYS A 408 -1.23 -28.73 -60.67
CA CYS A 408 -1.57 -28.51 -62.08
C CYS A 408 -2.48 -29.64 -62.61
N GLN A 409 -2.26 -30.88 -62.20
CA GLN A 409 -3.12 -32.02 -62.53
C GLN A 409 -4.55 -31.82 -62.00
N GLN A 410 -4.69 -31.40 -60.74
CA GLN A 410 -6.01 -31.11 -60.14
C GLN A 410 -6.73 -29.96 -60.85
N GLN A 411 -5.98 -28.97 -61.35
CA GLN A 411 -6.52 -27.80 -62.04
C GLN A 411 -6.66 -28.01 -63.55
N GLN A 412 -6.27 -29.18 -64.08
CA GLN A 412 -6.22 -29.48 -65.52
C GLN A 412 -5.44 -28.41 -66.32
N GLN A 413 -4.37 -27.88 -65.73
CA GLN A 413 -3.49 -26.90 -66.37
C GLN A 413 -2.19 -27.59 -66.82
N PRO A 414 -1.55 -27.13 -67.90
CA PRO A 414 -0.29 -27.72 -68.35
C PRO A 414 0.85 -27.38 -67.38
N ILE A 415 1.80 -28.30 -67.21
CA ILE A 415 3.05 -28.05 -66.51
C ILE A 415 4.21 -28.45 -67.43
N ALA A 416 5.21 -27.57 -67.56
CA ALA A 416 6.36 -27.81 -68.41
C ALA A 416 7.66 -27.88 -67.59
N VAL A 417 8.60 -28.67 -68.08
CA VAL A 417 9.92 -28.89 -67.47
C VAL A 417 11.01 -28.54 -68.47
N ILE A 418 12.03 -27.84 -68.00
CA ILE A 418 13.23 -27.53 -68.78
C ILE A 418 14.43 -28.11 -68.04
N GLN A 419 15.08 -29.11 -68.64
CA GLN A 419 16.35 -29.64 -68.18
C GLN A 419 17.49 -28.91 -68.91
N LEU A 420 18.44 -28.35 -68.15
CA LEU A 420 19.50 -27.49 -68.65
C LEU A 420 20.87 -28.02 -68.21
N ASP A 421 21.86 -27.90 -69.09
CA ASP A 421 23.25 -28.22 -68.76
C ASP A 421 24.21 -27.26 -69.45
N VAL A 422 25.25 -26.87 -68.72
CA VAL A 422 26.26 -25.91 -69.21
C VAL A 422 27.23 -26.60 -70.15
N ASP A 423 27.26 -26.12 -71.40
CA ASP A 423 28.08 -26.72 -72.45
C ASP A 423 29.57 -26.59 -72.13
N HIS A 424 30.30 -27.69 -72.30
CA HIS A 424 31.75 -27.74 -72.11
C HIS A 424 32.21 -27.27 -70.72
N PHE A 425 31.38 -27.43 -69.67
CA PHE A 425 31.71 -26.97 -68.32
C PHE A 425 33.04 -27.52 -67.79
N LYS A 426 33.33 -28.81 -68.02
CA LYS A 426 34.63 -29.40 -67.68
C LYS A 426 35.81 -28.65 -68.33
N LYS A 427 35.69 -28.27 -69.61
CA LYS A 427 36.72 -27.49 -70.31
C LYS A 427 36.91 -26.10 -69.68
N VAL A 428 35.83 -25.48 -69.19
CA VAL A 428 35.92 -24.21 -68.46
C VAL A 428 36.74 -24.39 -67.18
N ASN A 429 36.45 -25.43 -66.40
CA ASN A 429 37.22 -25.75 -65.19
C ASN A 429 38.69 -26.06 -65.50
N ASP A 430 38.94 -26.87 -66.53
CA ASP A 430 40.30 -27.29 -66.90
C ASP A 430 41.13 -26.11 -67.46
N THR A 431 40.50 -25.13 -68.12
CA THR A 431 41.18 -23.98 -68.74
C THR A 431 41.35 -22.80 -67.78
N TRP A 432 40.34 -22.50 -66.97
CA TRP A 432 40.25 -21.27 -66.18
C TRP A 432 40.23 -21.51 -64.66
N GLY A 433 40.27 -22.77 -64.24
CA GLY A 433 40.21 -23.18 -62.84
C GLY A 433 38.78 -23.22 -62.29
N HIS A 434 38.61 -23.96 -61.18
CA HIS A 434 37.30 -24.16 -60.55
C HIS A 434 36.61 -22.86 -60.12
N HIS A 435 37.36 -21.84 -59.71
CA HIS A 435 36.77 -20.55 -59.33
C HIS A 435 36.08 -19.85 -60.52
N ALA A 436 36.61 -19.99 -61.74
CA ALA A 436 35.95 -19.48 -62.94
C ALA A 436 34.71 -20.32 -63.31
N GLY A 437 34.75 -21.64 -63.06
CA GLY A 437 33.58 -22.51 -63.16
C GLY A 437 32.46 -22.10 -62.20
N ASP A 438 32.79 -21.80 -60.94
CA ASP A 438 31.84 -21.31 -59.95
C ASP A 438 31.16 -20.00 -60.40
N GLN A 439 31.94 -19.08 -60.98
CA GLN A 439 31.40 -17.86 -61.58
C GLN A 439 30.47 -18.14 -62.77
N ALA A 440 30.79 -19.12 -63.62
CA ALA A 440 29.90 -19.54 -64.69
C ALA A 440 28.57 -20.09 -64.15
N LEU A 441 28.60 -20.94 -63.13
CA LEU A 441 27.39 -21.48 -62.50
C LEU A 441 26.54 -20.40 -61.82
N MET A 442 27.17 -19.47 -61.08
CA MET A 442 26.47 -18.32 -60.51
C MET A 442 25.83 -17.45 -61.58
N ARG A 443 26.50 -17.28 -62.73
CA ARG A 443 25.97 -16.49 -63.85
C ARG A 443 24.78 -17.17 -64.51
N VAL A 444 24.86 -18.48 -64.75
CA VAL A 444 23.75 -19.30 -65.27
C VAL A 444 22.55 -19.17 -64.35
N ALA A 445 22.75 -19.39 -63.05
CA ALA A 445 21.70 -19.27 -62.04
C ALA A 445 21.06 -17.87 -62.01
N ALA A 446 21.86 -16.80 -62.10
CA ALA A 446 21.34 -15.43 -62.18
C ALA A 446 20.51 -15.19 -63.44
N VAL A 447 20.96 -15.72 -64.60
CA VAL A 447 20.20 -15.61 -65.86
C VAL A 447 18.87 -16.36 -65.76
N ILE A 448 18.87 -17.57 -65.17
CA ILE A 448 17.65 -18.33 -64.89
C ILE A 448 16.73 -17.51 -63.99
N GLY A 449 17.19 -17.09 -62.81
CA GLY A 449 16.38 -16.35 -61.84
C GLY A 449 15.78 -15.04 -62.38
N HIS A 450 16.50 -14.30 -63.24
CA HIS A 450 15.98 -13.07 -63.87
C HIS A 450 15.05 -13.30 -65.06
N THR A 451 14.89 -14.54 -65.50
CA THR A 451 14.08 -14.88 -66.67
C THR A 451 12.74 -15.52 -66.29
N LEU A 452 12.64 -16.01 -65.06
CA LEU A 452 11.49 -16.72 -64.52
C LEU A 452 10.47 -15.79 -63.85
N ARG A 453 9.21 -16.22 -63.85
CA ARG A 453 8.09 -15.59 -63.15
C ARG A 453 8.12 -15.97 -61.67
N ARG A 454 7.29 -15.31 -60.86
CA ARG A 454 7.22 -15.52 -59.40
C ARG A 454 6.85 -16.97 -59.00
N TYR A 455 6.08 -17.67 -59.82
CA TYR A 455 5.57 -19.02 -59.53
C TYR A 455 6.38 -20.13 -60.21
N ASP A 456 7.35 -19.76 -61.04
CA ASP A 456 8.27 -20.70 -61.68
C ASP A 456 9.30 -21.14 -60.65
N VAL A 457 9.71 -22.41 -60.70
CA VAL A 457 10.64 -23.00 -59.75
C VAL A 457 11.90 -23.44 -60.48
N ALA A 458 13.07 -23.05 -59.97
CA ALA A 458 14.35 -23.48 -60.51
C ALA A 458 15.25 -24.06 -59.43
N GLY A 459 15.95 -25.13 -59.78
CA GLY A 459 16.88 -25.83 -58.91
C GLY A 459 18.15 -26.25 -59.63
N ARG A 460 19.22 -26.38 -58.85
CA ARG A 460 20.46 -27.03 -59.29
C ARG A 460 20.40 -28.50 -58.89
N ILE A 461 20.31 -29.39 -59.88
CA ILE A 461 20.06 -30.83 -59.69
C ILE A 461 21.35 -31.64 -59.66
N GLY A 462 22.40 -31.12 -60.30
CA GLY A 462 23.73 -31.73 -60.39
C GLY A 462 24.86 -30.70 -60.39
N GLY A 463 26.06 -31.14 -60.78
CA GLY A 463 27.25 -30.27 -60.82
C GLY A 463 27.04 -29.05 -61.72
N GLU A 464 26.80 -29.27 -63.01
CA GLU A 464 26.48 -28.24 -64.01
C GLU A 464 25.03 -28.28 -64.52
N GLU A 465 24.18 -29.06 -63.87
CA GLU A 465 22.81 -29.34 -64.30
C GLU A 465 21.79 -28.51 -63.52
N PHE A 466 20.90 -27.86 -64.25
CA PHE A 466 19.80 -27.08 -63.71
C PHE A 466 18.47 -27.63 -64.24
N CYS A 467 17.42 -27.50 -63.45
CA CYS A 467 16.08 -27.86 -63.87
C CYS A 467 15.11 -26.74 -63.50
N ILE A 468 14.12 -26.51 -64.36
CA ILE A 468 13.10 -25.49 -64.19
C ILE A 468 11.74 -26.14 -64.38
N VAL A 469 10.80 -25.82 -63.49
CA VAL A 469 9.40 -26.20 -63.56
C VAL A 469 8.57 -24.96 -63.77
N LEU A 470 7.75 -24.98 -64.82
CA LEU A 470 6.88 -23.89 -65.25
C LEU A 470 5.43 -24.36 -65.09
N PRO A 471 4.75 -24.03 -63.99
CA PRO A 471 3.34 -24.33 -63.83
C PRO A 471 2.51 -23.48 -64.80
N GLU A 472 1.35 -24.00 -65.21
CA GLU A 472 0.39 -23.30 -66.09
C GLU A 472 1.02 -22.83 -67.41
N THR A 473 1.93 -23.64 -67.97
CA THR A 473 2.75 -23.28 -69.14
C THR A 473 2.75 -24.41 -70.16
N THR A 474 2.44 -24.08 -71.41
CA THR A 474 2.45 -25.03 -72.55
C THR A 474 3.87 -25.35 -73.02
N LEU A 475 4.07 -26.40 -73.82
CA LEU A 475 5.36 -26.75 -74.42
C LEU A 475 5.93 -25.60 -75.24
N ALA A 476 5.11 -24.96 -76.08
CA ALA A 476 5.53 -23.86 -76.93
C ALA A 476 6.04 -22.65 -76.12
N GLU A 477 5.35 -22.32 -75.03
CA GLU A 477 5.77 -21.26 -74.11
C GLU A 477 7.05 -21.63 -73.36
N ALA A 478 7.17 -22.88 -72.91
CA ALA A 478 8.37 -23.37 -72.24
C ALA A 478 9.61 -23.33 -73.15
N VAL A 479 9.45 -23.67 -74.44
CA VAL A 479 10.51 -23.51 -75.45
C VAL A 479 10.95 -22.06 -75.57
N GLN A 480 10.02 -21.10 -75.59
CA GLN A 480 10.37 -19.68 -75.62
C GLN A 480 11.13 -19.25 -74.35
N VAL A 481 10.77 -19.78 -73.18
CA VAL A 481 11.51 -19.54 -71.93
C VAL A 481 12.92 -20.11 -72.02
N ALA A 482 13.08 -21.36 -72.47
CA ALA A 482 14.36 -22.02 -72.64
C ALA A 482 15.27 -21.25 -73.62
N GLU A 483 14.74 -20.85 -74.79
CA GLU A 483 15.47 -20.06 -75.78
C GLU A 483 15.88 -18.69 -75.23
N ARG A 484 15.00 -18.04 -74.46
CA ARG A 484 15.31 -16.76 -73.82
C ARG A 484 16.45 -16.90 -72.81
N ILE A 485 16.47 -17.97 -72.02
CA ILE A 485 17.57 -18.26 -71.08
C ILE A 485 18.87 -18.49 -71.86
N ARG A 486 18.83 -19.36 -72.87
CA ARG A 486 19.98 -19.70 -73.72
C ARG A 486 20.58 -18.47 -74.41
N ALA A 487 19.76 -17.68 -75.10
CA ALA A 487 20.19 -16.48 -75.80
C ALA A 487 20.76 -15.42 -74.85
N ARG A 488 20.12 -15.22 -73.68
CA ARG A 488 20.62 -14.27 -72.66
C ARG A 488 21.95 -14.70 -72.09
N LEU A 489 22.17 -16.00 -71.91
CA LEU A 489 23.45 -16.51 -71.42
C LEU A 489 24.54 -16.35 -72.48
N ALA A 490 24.27 -16.76 -73.73
CA ALA A 490 25.22 -16.68 -74.84
C ALA A 490 25.66 -15.23 -75.15
N ALA A 491 24.77 -14.24 -74.93
CA ALA A 491 25.08 -12.82 -75.12
C ALA A 491 25.95 -12.20 -74.01
N LYS A 492 26.28 -12.94 -72.94
CA LYS A 492 27.00 -12.42 -71.77
C LYS A 492 28.39 -13.04 -71.68
N THR A 493 29.39 -12.19 -71.48
CA THR A 493 30.75 -12.61 -71.14
C THR A 493 30.96 -12.62 -69.62
N ILE A 494 31.82 -13.52 -69.15
CA ILE A 494 32.26 -13.66 -67.77
C ILE A 494 33.72 -13.23 -67.70
N LEU A 495 34.05 -12.34 -66.76
CA LEU A 495 35.39 -11.81 -66.55
C LEU A 495 36.22 -12.77 -65.70
N VAL A 496 37.38 -13.21 -66.19
CA VAL A 496 38.34 -14.03 -65.42
C VAL A 496 39.34 -13.13 -64.71
N ASN A 497 39.86 -12.12 -65.41
CA ASN A 497 40.78 -11.09 -64.91
C ASN A 497 40.60 -9.80 -65.74
N ALA A 498 41.31 -8.72 -65.42
CA ALA A 498 41.13 -7.39 -66.02
C ALA A 498 41.21 -7.34 -67.57
N SER A 499 41.82 -8.34 -68.22
CA SER A 499 42.01 -8.40 -69.67
C SER A 499 41.44 -9.65 -70.34
N THR A 500 40.85 -10.59 -69.57
CA THR A 500 40.43 -11.89 -70.08
C THR A 500 38.98 -12.18 -69.74
N THR A 501 38.18 -12.48 -70.77
CA THR A 501 36.78 -12.89 -70.64
C THR A 501 36.53 -14.20 -71.37
N PHE A 502 35.58 -15.00 -70.90
CA PHE A 502 35.05 -16.16 -71.62
C PHE A 502 33.52 -16.11 -71.68
N SER A 503 32.93 -16.84 -72.61
CA SER A 503 31.49 -17.05 -72.71
C SER A 503 31.15 -18.50 -72.44
N VAL A 504 29.98 -18.75 -71.88
CA VAL A 504 29.40 -20.09 -71.73
C VAL A 504 28.08 -20.15 -72.48
N THR A 505 27.79 -21.31 -73.04
CA THR A 505 26.49 -21.63 -73.61
C THR A 505 25.84 -22.74 -72.79
N LEU A 506 24.56 -22.98 -73.01
CA LEU A 506 23.86 -24.10 -72.43
C LEU A 506 23.02 -24.79 -73.49
N SER A 507 22.81 -26.08 -73.29
CA SER A 507 21.83 -26.87 -74.02
C SER A 507 20.61 -27.07 -73.14
N ALA A 508 19.43 -27.16 -73.75
CA ALA A 508 18.18 -27.37 -73.03
C ALA A 508 17.32 -28.46 -73.68
N GLY A 509 16.71 -29.29 -72.86
CA GLY A 509 15.61 -30.17 -73.25
C GLY A 509 14.32 -29.75 -72.57
N VAL A 510 13.22 -29.70 -73.32
CA VAL A 510 11.92 -29.23 -72.84
C VAL A 510 10.89 -30.34 -72.96
N SER A 511 10.08 -30.55 -71.93
CA SER A 511 8.91 -31.44 -71.95
C SER A 511 7.69 -30.76 -71.34
N SER A 512 6.49 -31.25 -71.66
CA SER A 512 5.24 -30.78 -71.06
C SER A 512 4.25 -31.90 -70.82
N SER A 513 3.43 -31.75 -69.78
CA SER A 513 2.32 -32.66 -69.48
C SER A 513 1.27 -32.71 -70.59
N GLU A 514 1.18 -31.68 -71.44
CA GLU A 514 0.21 -31.64 -72.54
C GLU A 514 0.51 -32.66 -73.66
N GLU A 515 1.75 -33.14 -73.75
CA GLU A 515 2.18 -34.03 -74.83
C GLU A 515 1.62 -35.45 -74.66
N GLN A 516 1.64 -35.96 -73.43
CA GLN A 516 1.25 -37.34 -73.10
C GLN A 516 0.13 -37.42 -72.05
N GLY A 517 -0.33 -36.28 -71.52
CA GLY A 517 -1.27 -36.23 -70.40
C GLY A 517 -0.67 -36.69 -69.07
N ASP A 518 0.66 -36.80 -68.97
CA ASP A 518 1.36 -37.26 -67.77
C ASP A 518 1.86 -36.07 -66.94
N TYR A 519 1.58 -36.13 -65.64
CA TYR A 519 1.96 -35.11 -64.65
C TYR A 519 3.04 -35.62 -63.69
N HIS A 520 3.48 -36.87 -63.78
CA HIS A 520 4.51 -37.40 -62.88
C HIS A 520 5.85 -36.69 -63.13
N ALA A 521 6.44 -36.21 -62.03
CA ALA A 521 7.64 -35.39 -62.07
C ALA A 521 8.83 -36.13 -62.71
N GLU A 522 9.01 -37.39 -62.35
CA GLU A 522 10.07 -38.26 -62.86
C GLU A 522 9.93 -38.49 -64.37
N SER A 523 8.70 -38.74 -64.85
CA SER A 523 8.42 -38.96 -66.28
C SER A 523 8.74 -37.72 -67.12
N LEU A 524 8.22 -36.57 -66.70
CA LEU A 524 8.42 -35.30 -67.41
C LEU A 524 9.90 -34.93 -67.44
N GLN A 525 10.61 -35.11 -66.32
CA GLN A 525 12.04 -34.86 -66.29
C GLN A 525 12.82 -35.82 -67.18
N ALA A 526 12.47 -37.11 -67.21
CA ALA A 526 13.15 -38.08 -68.06
C ALA A 526 13.01 -37.74 -69.56
N VAL A 527 11.86 -37.24 -69.99
CA VAL A 527 11.66 -36.75 -71.36
C VAL A 527 12.50 -35.50 -71.63
N ALA A 528 12.53 -34.54 -70.70
CA ALA A 528 13.35 -33.34 -70.82
C ALA A 528 14.86 -33.69 -70.87
N ASP A 529 15.31 -34.66 -70.08
CA ASP A 529 16.71 -35.10 -70.07
C ASP A 529 17.11 -35.79 -71.38
N ARG A 530 16.25 -36.64 -71.94
CA ARG A 530 16.46 -37.24 -73.27
C ARG A 530 16.62 -36.17 -74.35
N ARG A 531 15.77 -35.14 -74.34
CA ARG A 531 15.84 -34.02 -75.28
C ARG A 531 17.07 -33.15 -75.04
N LEU A 532 17.50 -32.98 -73.79
CA LEU A 532 18.77 -32.31 -73.49
C LEU A 532 19.95 -33.09 -74.10
N TYR A 533 19.93 -34.42 -74.04
CA TYR A 533 20.94 -35.25 -74.70
C TYR A 533 20.94 -35.04 -76.22
N GLN A 534 19.77 -34.96 -76.86
CA GLN A 534 19.64 -34.64 -78.29
C GLN A 534 20.17 -33.23 -78.61
N ALA A 535 19.89 -32.24 -77.76
CA ALA A 535 20.45 -30.90 -77.91
C ALA A 535 22.00 -30.92 -77.85
N LYS A 536 22.57 -31.72 -76.94
CA LYS A 536 24.03 -31.87 -76.82
C LYS A 536 24.65 -32.60 -78.01
N SER A 537 24.00 -33.64 -78.53
CA SER A 537 24.50 -34.41 -79.68
C SER A 537 24.36 -33.65 -81.00
N GLY A 538 23.32 -32.82 -81.14
CA GLY A 538 23.05 -32.00 -82.31
C GLY A 538 23.87 -30.70 -82.43
N GLY A 539 24.97 -30.56 -81.67
CA GLY A 539 25.88 -29.41 -81.79
C GLY A 539 25.93 -28.45 -80.60
N ARG A 540 25.18 -28.73 -79.52
CA ARG A 540 25.08 -27.90 -78.29
C ARG A 540 24.52 -26.50 -78.56
N ASN A 541 24.42 -25.66 -77.51
CA ASN A 541 23.87 -24.31 -77.58
C ASN A 541 22.51 -24.24 -78.30
N GLN A 542 21.61 -25.17 -77.99
CA GLN A 542 20.29 -25.26 -78.61
C GLN A 542 19.25 -25.82 -77.65
N VAL A 543 17.98 -25.60 -77.99
CA VAL A 543 16.82 -26.13 -77.27
C VAL A 543 16.19 -27.24 -78.09
N CYS A 544 15.93 -28.39 -77.47
CA CYS A 544 15.23 -29.51 -78.09
C CYS A 544 13.90 -29.77 -77.37
N ALA A 545 12.82 -29.90 -78.13
CA ALA A 545 11.45 -30.07 -77.63
C ALA A 545 10.66 -31.16 -78.36
N ALA A 546 11.29 -31.89 -79.27
CA ALA A 546 10.70 -32.97 -80.05
C ALA A 546 11.72 -34.09 -80.22
N ASP A 547 11.26 -35.34 -80.24
CA ASP A 547 12.11 -36.54 -80.31
C ASP A 547 12.61 -36.85 -81.72
#